data_AF-A0A1V4LQ47-F1
#
_entry.id   AF-A0A1V4LQ47-F1
#
_cell.length_a   1.000
_cell.length_b   1.000
_cell.length_c   1.000
_cell.angle_alpha   90.00
_cell.angle_beta   90.00
_cell.angle_gamma   90.00
#
_symmetry.space_group_name_H-M   'P 1'
#
loop_
_entity.id
_entity.type
_entity.pdbx_description
1 polymer ?
#
loop_
_entity_poly.entity_id
_entity_poly.type
_entity_poly.pdbx_seq_one_letter_code
_entity_poly.pdbx_strand_id
1 'polypeptide(L)'
;MVHGPLPISTGFDQRYSCHHCDIEDLDRTKDVNERDWTCNHCGSSVSIVLADDAGNSELVMRHQAQHLKAEHYVYLEHNWADGALRVLESKPAAKANMWSLALKNYRRITVEPDRYFNCVISGDML
;
A
#
# COMPACT_ATOMS: atom_id res chain seq x y z
N MET A 1 -11.30 -18.42 -14.59
CA MET A 1 -10.08 -18.21 -13.78
C MET A 1 -9.95 -16.71 -13.60
N VAL A 2 -10.25 -16.20 -12.40
CA VAL A 2 -10.05 -14.78 -12.10
C VAL A 2 -8.57 -14.63 -11.80
N HIS A 3 -7.82 -13.98 -12.68
CA HIS A 3 -6.46 -13.57 -12.35
C HIS A 3 -6.60 -12.63 -11.15
N GLY A 4 -6.16 -13.07 -9.97
CA GLY A 4 -6.09 -12.20 -8.80
C GLY A 4 -5.22 -10.97 -9.10
N PRO A 5 -5.35 -9.90 -8.31
CA PRO A 5 -4.54 -8.70 -8.49
C PRO A 5 -3.06 -9.09 -8.53
N LEU A 6 -2.29 -8.42 -9.39
CA LEU A 6 -0.84 -8.61 -9.43
C LEU A 6 -0.29 -8.39 -8.01
N PRO A 7 0.51 -9.34 -7.49
CA PRO A 7 1.05 -9.21 -6.15
C PRO A 7 1.93 -7.96 -6.08
N ILE A 8 1.69 -7.13 -5.08
CA ILE A 8 2.59 -6.02 -4.74
C ILE A 8 3.94 -6.60 -4.31
N SER A 9 5.04 -5.97 -4.73
CA SER A 9 6.38 -6.40 -4.34
C SER A 9 6.57 -6.22 -2.83
N THR A 10 7.06 -7.27 -2.17
CA THR A 10 7.42 -7.30 -0.74
C THR A 10 8.92 -7.23 -0.49
N GLY A 11 9.74 -7.11 -1.54
CA GLY A 11 11.21 -7.19 -1.43
C GLY A 11 11.86 -6.08 -0.61
N PHE A 12 11.13 -4.99 -0.33
CA PHE A 12 11.59 -3.88 0.51
C PHE A 12 10.99 -3.90 1.92
N ASP A 13 10.10 -4.85 2.21
CA ASP A 13 9.42 -4.97 3.50
C ASP A 13 10.40 -5.48 4.56
N GLN A 14 10.60 -4.70 5.62
CA GLN A 14 11.52 -5.04 6.70
C GLN A 14 10.83 -5.60 7.94
N ARG A 15 9.62 -5.11 8.23
CA ARG A 15 8.86 -5.47 9.42
C ARG A 15 7.39 -5.18 9.22
N TYR A 16 6.55 -6.00 9.83
CA TYR A 16 5.10 -5.81 9.89
C TYR A 16 4.64 -5.68 11.34
N SER A 17 3.75 -4.72 11.61
CA SER A 17 3.18 -4.50 12.93
C SER A 17 1.66 -4.25 12.87
N CYS A 18 0.96 -4.58 13.94
CA CYS A 18 -0.46 -4.29 14.10
C CYS A 18 -0.65 -3.36 15.30
N HIS A 19 -1.04 -2.12 15.04
CA HIS A 19 -1.30 -1.12 16.08
C HIS A 19 -2.54 -1.43 16.93
N HIS A 20 -3.50 -2.19 16.39
CA HIS A 20 -4.71 -2.54 17.14
C HIS A 20 -4.45 -3.62 18.20
N CYS A 21 -3.58 -4.59 17.91
CA CYS A 21 -3.21 -5.65 18.85
C CYS A 21 -1.94 -5.33 19.65
N ASP A 22 -1.24 -4.24 19.31
CA ASP A 22 0.09 -3.92 19.85
C ASP A 22 1.10 -5.07 19.64
N ILE A 23 1.11 -5.64 18.41
CA ILE A 23 2.00 -6.74 18.02
C ILE A 23 2.98 -6.24 16.97
N GLU A 24 4.27 -6.45 17.21
CA GLU A 24 5.35 -6.21 16.26
C GLU A 24 5.91 -7.53 15.69
N ASP A 25 6.76 -7.44 14.67
CA ASP A 25 7.44 -8.58 14.03
C ASP A 25 6.47 -9.67 13.52
N LEU A 26 5.31 -9.28 12.98
CA LEU A 26 4.28 -10.21 12.47
C LEU A 26 4.80 -11.06 11.29
N ASP A 27 5.86 -10.62 10.60
CA ASP A 27 6.60 -11.41 9.60
C ASP A 27 7.20 -12.69 10.18
N ARG A 28 7.61 -12.69 11.46
CA ARG A 28 8.25 -13.84 12.10
C ARG A 28 7.24 -14.89 12.52
N THR A 29 6.02 -14.47 12.86
CA THR A 29 4.95 -15.35 13.34
C THR A 29 4.00 -15.81 12.25
N LYS A 30 4.14 -15.28 11.02
CA LYS A 30 3.20 -15.51 9.89
C LYS A 30 1.77 -15.08 10.22
N ASP A 31 1.65 -14.02 11.03
CA ASP A 31 0.36 -13.47 11.46
C ASP A 31 -0.14 -12.35 10.56
N VAL A 32 0.46 -12.20 9.37
CA VAL A 32 -0.01 -11.31 8.30
C VAL A 32 -0.80 -12.13 7.28
N ASN A 33 -1.99 -11.67 6.95
CA ASN A 33 -2.72 -12.13 5.77
C ASN A 33 -2.20 -11.37 4.54
N GLU A 34 -1.33 -12.01 3.76
CA GLU A 34 -0.70 -11.40 2.57
C GLU A 34 -1.71 -11.13 1.43
N ARG A 35 -2.93 -11.66 1.51
CA ARG A 35 -3.96 -11.42 0.49
C ARG A 35 -4.57 -10.02 0.62
N ASP A 36 -4.77 -9.56 1.84
CA ASP A 36 -5.43 -8.29 2.13
C ASP A 36 -4.60 -7.33 3.00
N TRP A 37 -3.41 -7.76 3.42
CA TRP A 37 -2.47 -7.05 4.28
C TRP A 37 -3.05 -6.67 5.64
N THR A 38 -3.71 -7.64 6.25
CA THR A 38 -4.31 -7.50 7.58
C THR A 38 -3.67 -8.43 8.62
N CYS A 39 -3.82 -8.09 9.88
CA CYS A 39 -3.42 -8.92 11.01
C CYS A 39 -4.39 -10.09 11.15
N ASN A 40 -3.88 -11.32 11.19
CA ASN A 40 -4.69 -12.54 11.36
C ASN A 40 -5.46 -12.59 12.69
N HIS A 41 -5.03 -11.81 13.70
CA HIS A 41 -5.66 -11.79 15.02
C HIS A 41 -6.92 -10.92 15.09
N CYS A 42 -6.91 -9.75 14.44
CA CYS A 42 -8.00 -8.77 14.55
C CYS A 42 -8.60 -8.31 13.21
N GLY A 43 -7.98 -8.66 12.08
CA GLY A 43 -8.40 -8.22 10.74
C GLY A 43 -8.11 -6.75 10.43
N SER A 44 -7.45 -6.00 11.32
CA SER A 44 -7.01 -4.63 11.04
C SER A 44 -5.81 -4.62 10.09
N SER A 45 -5.67 -3.54 9.31
CA SER A 45 -4.49 -3.33 8.46
C SER A 45 -3.19 -3.36 9.26
N VAL A 46 -2.15 -3.93 8.67
CA VAL A 46 -0.80 -3.89 9.24
C VAL A 46 -0.03 -2.68 8.72
N SER A 47 0.78 -2.08 9.60
CA SER A 47 1.83 -1.17 9.19
C SER A 47 3.06 -1.95 8.75
N ILE A 48 3.80 -1.39 7.80
CA ILE A 48 4.93 -2.02 7.15
C ILE A 48 6.06 -1.00 7.14
N VAL A 49 7.22 -1.40 7.67
CA VAL A 49 8.45 -0.64 7.49
C VAL A 49 9.03 -1.04 6.14
N LEU A 50 9.09 -0.10 5.21
CA LEU A 50 9.82 -0.25 3.96
C LEU A 50 11.20 0.35 4.12
N ALA A 51 12.23 -0.34 3.61
CA ALA A 51 13.58 0.23 3.57
C ALA A 51 14.35 -0.19 2.31
N ASP A 52 15.27 0.67 1.88
CA ASP A 52 16.22 0.38 0.79
C ASP A 52 17.65 0.14 1.32
N ASP A 53 18.53 -0.36 0.46
CA ASP A 53 19.94 -0.62 0.79
C ASP A 53 20.75 0.66 1.08
N ALA A 54 20.21 1.84 0.75
CA ALA A 54 20.81 3.13 1.06
C ALA A 54 20.47 3.62 2.48
N GLY A 55 19.64 2.87 3.22
CA GLY A 55 19.23 3.17 4.59
C GLY A 55 18.04 4.13 4.70
N ASN A 56 17.36 4.44 3.59
CA ASN A 56 16.10 5.17 3.63
C ASN A 56 15.01 4.23 4.15
N SER A 57 14.12 4.74 5.00
CA SER A 57 12.96 3.96 5.46
C SER A 57 11.70 4.81 5.54
N GLU A 58 10.55 4.15 5.39
CA GLU A 58 9.23 4.77 5.51
C GLU A 58 8.25 3.80 6.15
N LEU A 59 7.31 4.34 6.94
CA LEU A 59 6.21 3.56 7.51
C LEU A 59 4.97 3.69 6.63
N VAL A 60 4.47 2.57 6.14
CA VAL A 60 3.32 2.53 5.21
C VAL A 60 2.24 1.57 5.66
N MET A 61 1.04 1.74 5.13
CA MET A 61 0.02 0.69 5.04
C MET A 61 -0.30 0.41 3.58
N ARG A 62 -0.73 -0.82 3.29
CA ARG A 62 -1.15 -1.19 1.93
C ARG A 62 -2.63 -0.90 1.74
N HIS A 63 -2.95 -0.08 0.74
CA HIS A 63 -4.33 0.24 0.36
C HIS A 63 -4.60 -0.17 -1.07
N GLN A 64 -5.78 -0.75 -1.30
CA GLN A 64 -6.29 -0.98 -2.66
C GLN A 64 -6.52 0.37 -3.36
N ALA A 65 -6.32 0.39 -4.68
CA ALA A 65 -6.48 1.58 -5.53
C ALA A 65 -7.82 2.30 -5.26
N GLN A 66 -8.90 1.53 -5.14
CA GLN A 66 -10.25 2.06 -4.91
C GLN A 66 -10.47 2.70 -3.53
N HIS A 67 -9.58 2.47 -2.57
CA HIS A 67 -9.66 3.02 -1.22
C HIS A 67 -8.71 4.18 -0.98
N LEU A 68 -7.85 4.51 -1.95
CA LEU A 68 -7.02 5.71 -1.90
C LEU A 68 -7.88 6.96 -2.01
N LYS A 69 -7.53 7.99 -1.23
CA LYS A 69 -8.19 9.30 -1.24
C LYS A 69 -7.20 10.37 -1.70
N ALA A 70 -7.72 11.53 -2.08
CA ALA A 70 -6.87 12.71 -2.28
C ALA A 70 -6.06 13.01 -1.01
N GLU A 71 -4.86 13.57 -1.19
CA GLU A 71 -3.87 13.84 -0.14
C GLU A 71 -3.20 12.61 0.48
N HIS A 72 -3.60 11.38 0.14
CA HIS A 72 -2.76 10.21 0.43
C HIS A 72 -1.44 10.31 -0.33
N TYR A 73 -0.36 9.79 0.25
CA TYR A 73 0.95 9.72 -0.39
C TYR A 73 1.31 8.26 -0.64
N VAL A 74 1.60 7.91 -1.89
CA VAL A 74 1.85 6.51 -2.28
C VAL A 74 3.18 6.31 -2.99
N TYR A 75 3.84 5.20 -2.71
CA TYR A 75 4.96 4.72 -3.51
C TYR A 75 4.46 3.78 -4.61
N LEU A 76 5.02 3.94 -5.81
CA LEU A 76 4.82 2.99 -6.90
C LEU A 76 5.86 1.87 -6.75
N GLU A 77 5.42 0.65 -6.46
CA GLU A 77 6.19 -0.61 -6.25
C GLU A 77 7.73 -0.52 -6.25
N HIS A 78 8.36 -0.26 -7.39
CA HIS A 78 9.82 -0.33 -7.58
C HIS A 78 10.53 1.03 -7.59
N ASN A 79 9.81 2.13 -7.39
CA ASN A 79 10.34 3.47 -7.56
C ASN A 79 10.36 4.23 -6.23
N TRP A 80 11.35 3.89 -5.42
CA TRP A 80 11.68 4.61 -4.19
C TRP A 80 12.38 5.95 -4.47
N ALA A 81 13.15 6.00 -5.56
CA ALA A 81 13.97 7.16 -5.93
C ALA A 81 13.15 8.43 -6.20
N ASP A 82 11.94 8.28 -6.75
CA ASP A 82 11.05 9.42 -7.03
C ASP A 82 10.28 9.91 -5.80
N GLY A 83 10.38 9.21 -4.67
CA GLY A 83 9.67 9.52 -3.43
C GLY A 83 8.16 9.24 -3.50
N ALA A 84 7.48 9.51 -2.39
CA ALA A 84 6.03 9.31 -2.30
C ALA A 84 5.26 10.32 -3.17
N LEU A 85 4.35 9.82 -3.99
CA LEU A 85 3.51 10.62 -4.88
C LEU A 85 2.17 10.94 -4.21
N ARG A 86 1.83 12.22 -4.17
CA ARG A 86 0.53 12.65 -3.64
C ARG A 86 -0.60 12.29 -4.59
N VAL A 87 -1.61 11.59 -4.10
CA VAL A 87 -2.86 11.31 -4.81
C VAL A 87 -3.66 12.61 -4.95
N LEU A 88 -3.99 12.95 -6.18
CA LEU A 88 -4.86 14.08 -6.53
C LEU A 88 -6.31 13.64 -6.69
N GLU A 89 -6.53 12.44 -7.22
CA GLU A 89 -7.85 11.89 -7.50
C GLU A 89 -7.80 10.37 -7.57
N SER A 90 -8.87 9.72 -7.09
CA SER A 90 -9.07 8.28 -7.11
C SER A 90 -10.53 7.99 -7.45
N LYS A 91 -10.80 7.38 -8.60
CA LYS A 91 -12.18 7.16 -9.09
C LYS A 91 -12.28 6.02 -10.11
N PRO A 92 -13.49 5.50 -10.40
CA PRO A 92 -13.69 4.58 -11.51
C PRO A 92 -13.18 5.17 -12.83
N ALA A 93 -12.49 4.36 -13.62
CA ALA A 93 -12.04 4.76 -14.95
C ALA A 93 -13.18 4.62 -15.97
N ALA A 94 -13.02 5.26 -17.14
CA ALA A 94 -13.95 5.09 -18.27
C ALA A 94 -13.94 3.64 -18.81
N LYS A 95 -12.80 2.94 -18.68
CA LYS A 95 -12.70 1.51 -18.99
C LYS A 95 -13.35 0.72 -17.86
N ALA A 96 -14.31 -0.14 -18.20
CA ALA A 96 -15.02 -0.99 -17.25
C ALA A 96 -14.05 -1.82 -16.38
N ASN A 97 -14.38 -1.96 -15.10
CA ASN A 97 -13.60 -2.69 -14.09
C ASN A 97 -12.17 -2.17 -13.88
N MET A 98 -11.89 -0.92 -14.26
CA MET A 98 -10.61 -0.28 -14.00
C MET A 98 -10.78 0.95 -13.11
N TRP A 99 -9.71 1.29 -12.40
CA TRP A 99 -9.63 2.43 -11.50
C TRP A 99 -8.62 3.44 -12.02
N SER A 100 -8.94 4.73 -11.90
CA SER A 100 -8.07 5.82 -12.32
C SER A 100 -7.50 6.54 -11.11
N LEU A 101 -6.18 6.63 -11.06
CA LEU A 101 -5.44 7.39 -10.05
C LEU A 101 -4.69 8.54 -10.72
N ALA A 102 -4.96 9.76 -10.30
CA ALA A 102 -4.17 10.93 -10.68
C ALA A 102 -3.15 11.22 -9.58
N LEU A 103 -1.88 11.29 -9.94
CA LEU A 103 -0.76 11.47 -9.02
C LEU A 103 -0.04 12.79 -9.32
N LYS A 104 0.30 13.57 -8.29
CA LYS A 104 0.98 14.86 -8.43
C LYS A 104 2.37 14.66 -9.02
N ASN A 105 2.74 15.50 -9.98
CA ASN A 105 4.02 15.44 -10.69
C ASN A 105 4.30 14.10 -11.40
N TYR A 106 3.26 13.30 -11.60
CA TYR A 106 3.30 12.06 -12.33
C TYR A 106 2.11 11.99 -13.30
N ARG A 107 2.03 10.93 -14.10
CA ARG A 107 0.89 10.70 -15.00
C ARG A 107 -0.31 10.15 -14.24
N ARG A 108 -1.49 10.30 -14.84
CA ARG A 108 -2.65 9.48 -14.47
C ARG A 108 -2.36 8.02 -14.86
N ILE A 109 -2.63 7.11 -13.93
CA ILE A 109 -2.55 5.67 -14.17
C ILE A 109 -3.93 5.03 -14.12
N THR A 110 -4.07 3.91 -14.82
CA THR A 110 -5.28 3.09 -14.84
C THR A 110 -4.90 1.67 -14.43
N VAL A 111 -5.49 1.18 -13.34
CA VAL A 111 -5.12 -0.08 -12.67
C VAL A 111 -6.37 -0.86 -12.28
N GLU A 112 -6.24 -2.12 -11.87
CA GLU A 112 -7.33 -2.84 -11.23
C GLU A 112 -7.72 -2.17 -9.90
N PRO A 113 -9.02 -2.13 -9.53
CA PRO A 113 -9.48 -1.48 -8.30
C PRO A 113 -8.88 -2.10 -7.02
N ASP A 114 -8.57 -3.39 -7.05
CA ASP A 114 -8.00 -4.18 -5.96
C ASP A 114 -6.46 -4.20 -5.95
N ARG A 115 -5.81 -3.49 -6.87
CA ARG A 115 -4.36 -3.35 -6.85
C ARG A 115 -3.90 -2.57 -5.61
N TYR A 116 -2.97 -3.14 -4.85
CA TYR A 116 -2.42 -2.52 -3.66
C TYR A 116 -1.33 -1.49 -3.99
N PHE A 117 -1.27 -0.44 -3.17
CA PHE A 117 -0.23 0.58 -3.14
C PHE A 117 0.30 0.75 -1.72
N ASN A 118 1.60 1.00 -1.58
CA ASN A 118 2.21 1.39 -0.31
C ASN A 118 1.84 2.85 -0.03
N CYS A 119 1.02 3.09 0.98
CA CYS A 119 0.52 4.41 1.38
C CYS A 119 1.22 4.86 2.67
N VAL A 120 1.89 6.01 2.64
CA VAL A 120 2.55 6.59 3.82
C VAL A 120 1.53 6.83 4.92
N ILE A 121 1.87 6.39 6.13
CA ILE A 121 1.04 6.64 7.31
C ILE A 121 1.24 8.10 7.72
N SER A 122 0.22 8.93 7.50
CA SER A 122 0.11 10.24 8.15
C SER A 122 -0.74 10.12 9.41
N GLY A 123 -0.59 11.06 10.36
CA GLY A 123 -1.13 10.96 11.73
C GLY A 123 -2.63 10.70 11.89
N ASP A 124 -3.43 10.77 10.82
CA ASP A 124 -4.87 10.46 10.82
C ASP A 124 -5.19 9.01 10.38
N MET A 125 -4.18 8.21 10.05
CA MET A 125 -4.34 6.87 9.47
C MET A 125 -4.15 5.70 10.47
N LEU A 126 -3.79 5.97 11.72
CA LEU A 126 -3.62 4.97 12.79
C LEU A 126 -4.77 4.97 13.79
#